data_AF-A0A9Q0EDX9-F1
#
_entry.id   AF-A0A9Q0EDX9-F1
#
_cell.length_a   1.000
_cell.length_b   1.000
_cell.length_c   1.000
_cell.angle_alpha   90.00
_cell.angle_beta   90.00
_cell.angle_gamma   90.00
#
_symmetry.space_group_name_H-M   'P 1'
#
loop_
_entity.id
_entity.type
_entity.pdbx_description
1 polymer ?
#
loop_
_entity_poly.entity_id
_entity_poly.type
_entity_poly.pdbx_seq_one_letter_code
_entity_poly.pdbx_strand_id
1 'polypeptide(L)'
;MTPSQLVLLVAASLAYAHGLNVRCCQVHDVCYSRSMQHDACWPVFDNPYTEHYFYTCDSKKITCTDRNNECEKFICECDRKSAECFARSTWNPEYEHLPGHHCN
;
A
#
# COMPACT_ATOMS: atom_id res chain seq x y z
N MET A 1 -8.48 -5.74 15.71
CA MET A 1 -8.08 -4.91 14.56
C MET A 1 -6.58 -4.79 14.60
N THR A 2 -5.89 -5.46 13.70
CA THR A 2 -4.43 -5.50 13.72
C THR A 2 -3.85 -4.28 12.99
N PRO A 3 -2.63 -3.81 13.32
CA PRO A 3 -2.06 -2.55 12.83
C PRO A 3 -2.06 -2.37 11.30
N SER A 4 -1.96 -3.45 10.51
CA SER A 4 -1.99 -3.39 9.03
C SER A 4 -3.37 -3.02 8.47
N GLN A 5 -4.46 -3.35 9.16
CA GLN A 5 -5.80 -2.85 8.81
C GLN A 5 -5.92 -1.33 9.04
N LEU A 6 -5.11 -0.76 9.94
CA LEU A 6 -5.15 0.66 10.28
C LEU A 6 -4.47 1.53 9.21
N VAL A 7 -3.43 1.02 8.53
CA VAL A 7 -2.81 1.69 7.37
C VAL A 7 -3.84 1.87 6.25
N LEU A 8 -4.61 0.82 5.99
CA LEU A 8 -5.68 0.84 4.98
C LEU A 8 -6.85 1.74 5.39
N LEU A 9 -7.23 1.81 6.67
CA LEU A 9 -8.31 2.67 7.15
C LEU A 9 -7.96 4.16 7.15
N VAL A 10 -6.71 4.54 7.45
CA VAL A 10 -6.29 5.96 7.40
C VAL A 10 -6.05 6.42 5.95
N ALA A 11 -5.54 5.54 5.08
CA ALA A 11 -5.54 5.78 3.64
C ALA A 11 -6.97 5.88 3.09
N ALA A 12 -7.88 4.97 3.47
CA ALA A 12 -9.28 4.95 3.02
C ALA A 12 -10.11 6.13 3.54
N SER A 13 -9.84 6.64 4.75
CA SER A 13 -10.56 7.81 5.29
C SER A 13 -10.18 9.12 4.59
N LEU A 14 -8.98 9.20 4.02
CA LEU A 14 -8.54 10.32 3.17
C LEU A 14 -8.84 10.07 1.68
N ALA A 15 -8.90 8.80 1.24
CA ALA A 15 -9.18 8.38 -0.12
C ALA A 15 -10.68 8.25 -0.45
N TYR A 16 -11.58 8.26 0.54
CA TYR A 16 -13.03 8.39 0.30
C TYR A 16 -13.40 9.69 -0.44
N ALA A 17 -12.49 10.67 -0.47
CA ALA A 17 -12.61 11.88 -1.28
C ALA A 17 -11.68 11.90 -2.51
N HIS A 18 -10.70 10.99 -2.63
CA HIS A 18 -9.62 11.06 -3.62
C HIS A 18 -9.00 9.69 -3.98
N GLY A 19 -9.34 9.08 -5.11
CA GLY A 19 -8.31 8.54 -6.01
C GLY A 19 -8.34 7.03 -6.33
N LEU A 20 -9.18 6.59 -7.27
CA LEU A 20 -8.94 5.32 -7.96
C LEU A 20 -8.05 5.63 -9.17
N ASN A 21 -6.74 5.54 -8.96
CA ASN A 21 -5.76 5.61 -10.04
C ASN A 21 -5.16 4.23 -10.29
N VAL A 22 -5.54 3.62 -11.41
CA VAL A 22 -5.14 2.26 -11.80
C VAL A 22 -3.62 2.08 -11.81
N ARG A 23 -2.86 3.12 -12.16
CA ARG A 23 -1.40 3.04 -12.24
C ARG A 23 -0.75 2.93 -10.86
N CYS A 24 -1.28 3.60 -9.85
CA CYS A 24 -0.81 3.49 -8.47
C CYS A 24 -1.01 2.06 -7.94
N CYS A 25 -2.21 1.49 -8.17
CA CYS A 25 -2.51 0.09 -7.81
C CYS A 25 -1.57 -0.88 -8.52
N GLN A 26 -1.38 -0.76 -9.83
CA GLN A 26 -0.50 -1.66 -10.58
C GLN A 26 0.94 -1.66 -10.05
N VAL A 27 1.48 -0.49 -9.71
CA VAL A 27 2.84 -0.38 -9.14
C VAL A 27 2.90 -0.99 -7.74
N HIS A 28 1.84 -0.82 -6.94
CA HIS A 28 1.71 -1.42 -5.62
C HIS A 28 1.64 -2.94 -5.68
N ASP A 29 0.81 -3.51 -6.56
CA ASP A 29 0.69 -4.95 -6.77
C ASP A 29 2.01 -5.59 -7.24
N VAL A 30 2.74 -4.91 -8.13
CA VAL A 30 4.09 -5.34 -8.53
C VAL A 30 5.05 -5.27 -7.35
N CYS A 31 4.92 -4.29 -6.47
CA CYS A 31 5.74 -4.17 -5.27
C CYS A 31 5.46 -5.33 -4.30
N TYR A 32 4.20 -5.66 -4.05
CA TYR A 32 3.81 -6.83 -3.24
C TYR A 32 4.26 -8.16 -3.86
N SER A 33 4.17 -8.28 -5.19
CA SER A 33 4.69 -9.46 -5.89
C SER A 33 6.19 -9.64 -5.65
N ARG A 34 6.95 -8.53 -5.53
CA ARG A 34 8.37 -8.56 -5.21
C ARG A 34 8.64 -8.80 -3.74
N SER A 35 7.81 -8.29 -2.82
CA SER A 35 7.98 -8.58 -1.38
C SER A 35 7.80 -10.07 -1.11
N MET A 36 6.83 -10.72 -1.75
CA MET A 36 6.62 -12.17 -1.65
C MET A 36 7.78 -13.03 -2.20
N GLN A 37 8.68 -12.43 -2.99
CA GLN A 37 9.87 -13.08 -3.56
C GLN A 37 11.17 -12.58 -2.93
N HIS A 38 11.09 -11.66 -1.96
CA HIS A 38 12.26 -11.03 -1.38
C HIS A 38 12.96 -11.99 -0.42
N ASP A 39 14.28 -12.13 -0.50
CA ASP A 39 15.05 -13.12 0.29
C ASP A 39 14.90 -12.91 1.82
N ALA A 40 14.67 -11.66 2.24
CA ALA A 40 14.44 -11.32 3.65
C ALA A 40 13.00 -11.63 4.14
N CYS A 41 12.08 -11.97 3.24
CA CYS A 41 10.68 -12.26 3.57
C CYS A 41 10.43 -13.77 3.57
N TRP A 42 9.87 -14.30 4.65
CA TRP A 42 9.48 -15.70 4.75
C TRP A 42 8.03 -15.88 4.30
N PRO A 43 7.73 -16.56 3.17
CA PRO A 43 6.39 -16.56 2.58
C PRO A 43 5.24 -17.04 3.47
N VAL A 44 5.55 -17.78 4.54
CA VAL A 44 4.54 -18.30 5.48
C VAL A 44 4.10 -17.25 6.50
N PHE A 45 5.00 -16.35 6.90
CA PHE A 45 4.74 -15.38 7.97
C PHE A 45 4.69 -13.94 7.43
N ASP A 46 5.60 -13.59 6.52
CA ASP A 46 5.77 -12.23 6.02
C ASP A 46 4.93 -11.96 4.76
N ASN A 47 3.66 -12.37 4.80
CA ASN A 47 2.72 -12.08 3.72
C ASN A 47 2.38 -10.58 3.76
N PRO A 48 2.57 -9.80 2.68
CA PRO A 48 2.36 -8.34 2.68
C PRO A 48 0.92 -7.89 2.94
N TYR A 49 -0.06 -8.81 2.86
CA TYR A 49 -1.45 -8.54 3.24
C TYR A 49 -1.70 -8.64 4.75
N THR A 50 -0.83 -9.32 5.49
CA THR A 50 -0.99 -9.58 6.93
C THR A 50 0.17 -9.11 7.79
N GLU A 51 1.34 -8.88 7.18
CA GLU A 51 2.57 -8.49 7.87
C GLU A 51 2.44 -7.13 8.53
N HIS A 52 3.01 -6.99 9.73
CA HIS A 52 2.97 -5.77 10.51
C HIS A 52 4.28 -5.02 10.40
N TYR A 53 4.20 -3.73 10.14
CA TYR A 53 5.37 -2.87 10.12
C TYR A 53 5.11 -1.56 10.87
N PHE A 54 6.21 -0.92 11.26
CA PHE A 54 6.25 0.32 12.01
C PHE A 54 6.47 1.53 11.09
N TYR A 55 5.56 2.48 11.14
CA TYR A 55 5.65 3.75 10.42
C TYR A 55 5.28 4.93 11.33
N THR A 56 5.63 6.14 10.90
CA THR A 56 5.11 7.39 11.45
C THR A 56 4.41 8.17 10.35
N CYS A 57 3.40 8.96 10.72
CA CYS A 57 2.76 9.92 9.83
C CYS A 57 2.76 11.28 10.52
N ASP A 58 3.54 12.21 10.00
CA ASP A 58 3.58 13.60 10.46
C ASP A 58 3.28 14.52 9.29
N SER A 59 2.30 15.40 9.45
CA SER A 59 1.99 16.42 8.45
C SER A 59 1.81 15.85 7.02
N LYS A 60 1.13 14.70 6.91
CA LYS A 60 0.90 13.93 5.67
C LYS A 60 2.15 13.29 5.05
N LYS A 61 3.29 13.29 5.75
CA LYS A 61 4.51 12.59 5.38
C LYS A 61 4.58 11.26 6.13
N ILE A 62 4.52 10.16 5.38
CA ILE A 62 4.70 8.81 5.91
C ILE A 62 6.20 8.49 5.94
N THR A 63 6.69 7.88 7.02
CA THR A 63 8.08 7.42 7.14
C THR A 63 8.09 5.99 7.69
N CYS A 64 8.74 5.08 6.99
CA CYS A 64 9.00 3.72 7.46
C CYS A 64 10.16 3.74 8.46
N THR A 65 9.91 3.28 9.69
CA THR A 65 10.88 3.45 10.78
C THR A 65 11.96 2.37 10.75
N ASP A 66 13.09 2.62 11.42
CA ASP A 66 14.19 1.66 11.55
C ASP A 66 13.93 0.56 12.60
N ARG A 67 12.71 0.52 13.19
CA ARG A 67 12.25 -0.63 13.98
C ARG A 67 11.90 -1.83 13.11
N ASN A 68 11.75 -1.60 11.81
CA ASN A 68 11.39 -2.65 10.87
C ASN A 68 12.61 -3.49 10.51
N ASN A 69 12.41 -4.80 10.45
CA ASN A 69 13.33 -5.67 9.74
C ASN A 69 13.30 -5.36 8.22
N GLU A 70 14.17 -6.01 7.46
CA GLU A 70 14.29 -5.74 6.02
C GLU A 70 12.99 -6.02 5.24
N CYS A 71 12.29 -7.11 5.55
CA CYS A 71 11.02 -7.45 4.91
C CYS A 71 9.91 -6.45 5.27
N GLU A 72 9.74 -6.18 6.56
CA GLU A 72 8.75 -5.21 7.08
C GLU A 72 8.99 -3.82 6.46
N LYS A 73 10.26 -3.41 6.32
CA LYS A 73 10.63 -2.12 5.72
C LYS A 73 10.34 -2.11 4.23
N PHE A 74 10.57 -3.22 3.53
CA PHE A 74 10.24 -3.36 2.11
C PHE A 74 8.73 -3.20 1.88
N ILE A 75 7.91 -3.91 2.65
CA ILE A 75 6.44 -3.85 2.55
C ILE A 75 5.94 -2.45 2.92
N CYS A 76 6.45 -1.86 4.00
CA CYS A 76 6.13 -0.49 4.39
C CYS A 76 6.42 0.51 3.26
N GLU A 77 7.55 0.37 2.56
CA GLU A 77 7.91 1.26 1.44
C GLU A 77 7.00 1.06 0.22
N CYS A 78 6.47 -0.14 -0.02
CA CYS A 78 5.42 -0.36 -1.02
C CYS A 78 4.18 0.49 -0.69
N ASP A 79 3.71 0.43 0.55
CA ASP A 79 2.50 1.12 0.99
C ASP A 79 2.70 2.64 1.06
N ARG A 80 3.85 3.11 1.57
CA ARG A 80 4.22 4.53 1.57
C ARG A 80 4.15 5.12 0.16
N LYS A 81 4.79 4.46 -0.82
CA LYS A 81 4.82 4.93 -2.21
C LYS A 81 3.43 4.91 -2.85
N SER A 82 2.63 3.90 -2.54
CA SER A 82 1.25 3.79 -3.01
C SER A 82 0.40 4.95 -2.48
N ALA A 83 0.45 5.21 -1.17
CA ALA A 83 -0.25 6.32 -0.53
C ALA A 83 0.16 7.69 -1.10
N GLU A 84 1.45 7.91 -1.30
CA GLU A 84 1.97 9.13 -1.96
C GLU A 84 1.53 9.26 -3.42
N CYS A 85 1.40 8.14 -4.14
CA CYS A 85 0.88 8.12 -5.50
C CYS A 85 -0.58 8.54 -5.53
N PHE A 86 -1.42 7.97 -4.65
CA PHE A 86 -2.83 8.34 -4.54
C PHE A 86 -3.04 9.80 -4.17
N ALA A 87 -2.24 10.32 -3.23
CA ALA A 87 -2.31 11.72 -2.80
C ALA A 87 -2.02 12.73 -3.93
N ARG A 88 -1.31 12.31 -4.98
CA ARG A 88 -1.03 13.13 -6.18
C ARG A 88 -1.98 12.85 -7.34
N SER A 89 -2.84 11.85 -7.22
CA SER A 89 -3.73 11.40 -8.28
C SER A 89 -5.12 12.03 -8.15
N THR A 90 -5.79 12.17 -9.28
CA THR A 90 -7.20 12.57 -9.31
C THR A 90 -8.10 11.34 -9.25
N TRP A 91 -9.15 11.41 -8.46
CA TRP A 91 -10.21 10.40 -8.46
C TRP A 91 -11.07 10.53 -9.71
N ASN A 92 -11.31 9.40 -10.39
CA ASN A 92 -12.35 9.31 -11.40
C ASN A 92 -13.47 8.37 -10.88
N PRO A 93 -14.69 8.88 -10.60
CA PRO A 93 -15.82 8.05 -10.19
C PRO A 93 -16.17 6.96 -11.19
N GLU A 94 -15.93 7.18 -12.49
CA GLU A 94 -16.29 6.21 -13.53
C GLU A 94 -15.46 4.93 -13.47
N TYR A 95 -14.31 4.97 -12.78
CA TYR A 95 -13.48 3.79 -12.56
C TYR A 95 -13.87 3.04 -11.28
N GLU A 96 -14.68 3.65 -10.40
CA GLU A 96 -15.16 2.97 -9.21
C GLU A 96 -15.99 1.74 -9.63
N HIS A 97 -15.59 0.55 -9.15
CA HIS A 97 -16.20 -0.72 -9.55
C HIS A 97 -16.12 -1.02 -11.07
N LEU A 98 -15.06 -0.57 -11.75
CA LEU A 98 -14.82 -0.89 -13.16
C LEU A 98 -14.85 -2.41 -13.39
N PRO A 99 -15.72 -2.93 -14.28
CA PRO A 99 -15.79 -4.37 -14.55
C PRO A 99 -14.48 -4.91 -15.13
N GLY A 100 -14.11 -6.13 -14.76
CA GLY A 100 -12.84 -6.74 -15.18
C GLY A 100 -12.66 -6.90 -16.70
N HIS A 101 -13.74 -6.96 -17.48
CA HIS A 101 -13.67 -7.03 -18.94
C HIS A 101 -13.19 -5.72 -19.61
N HIS A 102 -12.99 -4.65 -18.84
CA HIS A 102 -12.35 -3.41 -19.30
C HIS A 102 -10.82 -3.43 -19.12
N CYS A 103 -10.26 -4.48 -18.52
CA CYS A 103 -8.81 -4.68 -18.38
C CYS A 103 -8.33 -5.68 -19.43
N ASN A 104 -7.53 -5.21 -20.41
CA ASN A 104 -6.91 -6.05 -21.46
C ASN A 104 -5.42 -6.27 -21.19
#